data_AF-A0A353CXF1-F1
#
_entry.id   AF-A0A353CXF1-F1
#
_cell.length_a   1.000
_cell.length_b   1.000
_cell.length_c   1.000
_cell.angle_alpha   90.00
_cell.angle_beta   90.00
_cell.angle_gamma   90.00
#
_symmetry.space_group_name_H-M   'P 1'
#
loop_
_entity.id
_entity.type
_entity.pdbx_description
1 polymer ?
#
loop_
_entity_poly.entity_id
_entity_poly.type
_entity_poly.pdbx_seq_one_letter_code
_entity_poly.pdbx_strand_id
1 'polypeptide(L)'
;MIKSLKKYFISTRLVRRVCRRGLFRKRNGYICDAYKPCRLIHVNPLLIISYVALINALVISYGFYNRMAFLFVAVSFGLLIAAAKGWYKREKLKVGMSAENMLLVALCFSVLSWLVMPIADLYPAPEAWYQQLSQKVSLVAVITIFIAYGLIPRWVFYRSILFLIIASLPIMLWFLVPRAVPSPTIDIFVCNQRAASYVVDGINPYTAETTTWQTNMDTTGYTYPPINLYPFALSYLLLGDVRYGSAALLTVTACLLWLVSRRTMNAVSSEIITLLFLYHPREILIVGGSFSEVVIVFLFVLFTLLSVYKLLPAVRAVVYGLFLSTKPYLALLVLPWCMTEKKIHRIVYVVLGALLPIIPFLSSGLYETIYNGFFYILHKVMFRTDSLSTSTLLLEFCPNCKIPWIGLSLPAGLLAVVITGWFFRKRNDFPSFIYIVVITMFSIFFLGSLGLIGYYYLVSVMLLVLIAVSVKESRRYISHP
;
A
#
# COMPACT_ATOMS: atom_id res chain seq x y z
N MET A 1 -24.28 24.17 -12.98
CA MET A 1 -23.19 23.40 -12.33
C MET A 1 -21.92 24.19 -12.02
N ILE A 2 -21.51 25.18 -12.85
CA ILE A 2 -20.28 25.99 -12.65
C ILE A 2 -20.39 27.06 -11.53
N LYS A 3 -21.60 27.46 -11.11
CA LYS A 3 -21.80 28.37 -9.96
C LYS A 3 -21.64 27.70 -8.57
N SER A 4 -21.56 26.36 -8.49
CA SER A 4 -21.39 25.61 -7.22
C SER A 4 -19.92 25.37 -6.85
N LEU A 5 -19.00 25.38 -7.83
CA LEU A 5 -17.58 25.04 -7.62
C LEU A 5 -16.69 26.25 -7.29
N LYS A 6 -17.09 27.48 -7.64
CA LYS A 6 -16.34 28.70 -7.28
C LYS A 6 -16.35 29.04 -5.77
N LYS A 7 -17.15 28.34 -4.95
CA LYS A 7 -17.27 28.62 -3.51
C LYS A 7 -16.26 27.88 -2.64
N TYR A 8 -15.47 26.95 -3.21
CA TYR A 8 -14.62 26.04 -2.43
C TYR A 8 -13.11 26.29 -2.52
N PHE A 9 -12.61 27.11 -3.47
CA PHE A 9 -11.16 27.08 -3.75
C PHE A 9 -10.33 28.35 -3.52
N ILE A 10 -10.91 29.52 -3.23
CA ILE A 10 -10.09 30.70 -2.91
C ILE A 10 -10.75 31.50 -1.80
N SER A 11 -10.41 31.18 -0.55
CA SER A 11 -10.67 32.06 0.58
C SER A 11 -10.02 31.52 1.86
N THR A 12 -8.92 32.16 2.24
CA THR A 12 -8.36 32.20 3.61
C THR A 12 -9.40 32.60 4.69
N ARG A 13 -10.62 33.00 4.30
CA ARG A 13 -11.75 33.24 5.20
C ARG A 13 -12.53 31.97 5.59
N LEU A 14 -12.35 30.80 4.94
CA LEU A 14 -13.02 29.56 5.39
C LEU A 14 -12.33 28.97 6.62
N VAL A 15 -11.00 29.06 6.69
CA VAL A 15 -10.23 28.72 7.91
C VAL A 15 -10.62 29.65 9.07
N ARG A 16 -10.84 30.95 8.80
CA ARG A 16 -11.33 31.90 9.81
C ARG A 16 -12.81 31.75 10.18
N ARG A 17 -13.67 31.24 9.29
CA ARG A 17 -15.11 31.03 9.58
C ARG A 17 -15.40 29.69 10.27
N VAL A 18 -14.61 28.65 10.05
CA VAL A 18 -14.67 27.42 10.85
C VAL A 18 -14.23 27.69 12.30
N CYS A 19 -13.31 28.64 12.53
CA CYS A 19 -13.01 29.13 13.89
C CYS A 19 -14.06 30.08 14.50
N ARG A 20 -14.92 30.75 13.70
CA ARG A 20 -15.88 31.76 14.21
C ARG A 20 -17.31 31.25 14.40
N ARG A 21 -17.71 30.10 13.86
CA ARG A 21 -19.04 29.51 14.08
C ARG A 21 -19.01 28.40 15.13
N GLY A 22 -18.84 28.79 16.40
CA GLY A 22 -19.58 28.20 17.52
C GLY A 22 -19.42 26.70 17.87
N LEU A 23 -18.41 25.98 17.36
CA LEU A 23 -18.11 24.60 17.80
C LEU A 23 -16.98 24.48 18.83
N PHE A 24 -16.36 25.61 19.21
CA PHE A 24 -15.53 25.72 20.39
C PHE A 24 -16.17 26.72 21.35
N ARG A 25 -17.10 26.22 22.17
CA ARG A 25 -17.54 26.93 23.36
C ARG A 25 -16.32 27.03 24.27
N LYS A 26 -15.70 28.23 24.34
CA LYS A 26 -14.77 28.62 25.41
C LYS A 26 -15.52 28.47 26.74
N ARG A 27 -15.43 27.29 27.34
CA ARG A 27 -15.77 27.08 28.75
C ARG A 27 -14.43 26.91 29.47
N ASN A 28 -14.03 27.99 30.14
CA ASN A 28 -12.88 28.11 31.04
C ASN A 28 -11.50 28.08 30.36
N GLY A 29 -10.96 29.28 30.09
CA GLY A 29 -9.68 29.77 30.64
C GLY A 29 -8.37 28.98 30.48
N TYR A 30 -8.34 27.80 29.88
CA TYR A 30 -7.12 27.07 29.62
C TYR A 30 -6.80 27.16 28.14
N ILE A 31 -5.68 27.81 27.82
CA ILE A 31 -4.91 27.45 26.63
C ILE A 31 -4.87 25.92 26.66
N CYS A 32 -5.48 25.25 25.68
CA CYS A 32 -5.39 23.80 25.60
C CYS A 32 -3.90 23.48 25.52
N ASP A 33 -3.33 23.07 26.65
CA ASP A 33 -2.02 22.46 26.69
C ASP A 33 -1.99 21.42 25.57
N ALA A 34 -1.14 21.66 24.58
CA ALA A 34 -0.84 20.77 23.47
C ALA A 34 -0.19 19.44 23.94
N TYR A 35 -0.19 19.20 25.25
CA TYR A 35 0.35 18.07 25.97
C TYR A 35 -0.69 17.53 26.95
N LYS A 36 -1.85 17.06 26.45
CA LYS A 36 -2.57 16.05 27.23
C LYS A 36 -1.63 14.84 27.36
N PRO A 37 -1.32 14.37 28.58
CA PRO A 37 -0.38 13.28 28.80
C PRO A 37 -0.75 12.11 27.89
N CYS A 38 0.24 11.67 27.13
CA CYS A 38 0.14 10.65 26.09
C CYS A 38 -0.78 9.51 26.56
N ARG A 39 -1.94 9.36 25.90
CA ARG A 39 -2.70 8.12 26.01
C ARG A 39 -1.73 7.01 25.64
N LEU A 40 -1.51 6.06 26.55
CA LEU A 40 -0.71 4.87 26.26
C LEU A 40 -1.40 4.15 25.10
N ILE A 41 -0.78 4.25 23.93
CA ILE A 41 -1.22 3.63 22.70
C ILE A 41 -0.66 2.20 22.70
N HIS A 42 -1.57 1.23 22.68
CA HIS A 42 -1.18 -0.16 22.50
C HIS A 42 -1.40 -0.55 21.05
N VAL A 43 -0.30 -0.71 20.32
CA VAL A 43 -0.25 -1.40 19.02
C VAL A 43 -0.03 -2.88 19.29
N ASN A 44 -0.65 -3.76 18.49
CA ASN A 44 -0.40 -5.19 18.61
C ASN A 44 1.03 -5.51 18.13
N PRO A 45 1.94 -5.98 19.01
CA PRO A 45 3.33 -6.28 18.67
C PRO A 45 3.45 -7.30 17.52
N LEU A 46 2.51 -8.23 17.44
CA LEU A 46 2.49 -9.26 16.39
C LEU A 46 2.34 -8.67 14.99
N LEU A 47 1.66 -7.52 14.83
CA LEU A 47 1.57 -6.85 13.53
C LEU A 47 2.91 -6.27 13.08
N ILE A 48 3.68 -5.69 14.02
CA ILE A 48 5.00 -5.13 13.71
C ILE A 48 5.96 -6.26 13.32
N ILE A 49 5.95 -7.37 14.08
CA ILE A 49 6.78 -8.54 13.77
C ILE A 49 6.34 -9.19 12.45
N SER A 50 5.03 -9.27 12.17
CA SER A 50 4.49 -9.73 10.88
C SER A 50 5.01 -8.89 9.71
N TYR A 51 5.01 -7.57 9.84
CA TYR A 51 5.57 -6.66 8.84
C TYR A 51 7.08 -6.86 8.64
N VAL A 52 7.86 -6.92 9.73
CA VAL A 52 9.32 -7.16 9.67
C VAL A 52 9.62 -8.52 9.03
N ALA A 53 8.90 -9.58 9.38
CA ALA A 53 9.06 -10.89 8.77
C ALA A 53 8.77 -10.88 7.26
N LEU A 54 7.70 -10.19 6.84
CA LEU A 54 7.39 -10.06 5.41
C LEU A 54 8.47 -9.29 4.66
N ILE A 55 8.99 -8.22 5.25
CA ILE A 55 10.10 -7.47 4.66
C ILE A 55 11.36 -8.34 4.57
N ASN A 56 11.69 -9.12 5.59
CA ASN A 56 12.82 -10.04 5.55
C ASN A 56 12.69 -11.03 4.38
N ALA A 57 11.50 -11.61 4.18
CA ALA A 57 11.26 -12.46 3.02
C ALA A 57 11.53 -11.73 1.71
N LEU A 58 11.02 -10.50 1.60
CA LEU A 58 11.24 -9.68 0.42
C LEU A 58 12.72 -9.39 0.21
N VAL A 59 13.48 -9.01 1.23
CA VAL A 59 14.93 -8.75 1.17
C VAL A 59 15.69 -9.98 0.66
N ILE A 60 15.36 -11.17 1.15
CA ILE A 60 16.06 -12.42 0.81
C ILE A 60 15.87 -12.82 -0.66
N SER A 61 14.65 -12.78 -1.18
CA SER A 61 14.35 -13.46 -2.45
C SER A 61 13.81 -12.58 -3.56
N TYR A 62 13.64 -11.28 -3.33
CA TYR A 62 13.07 -10.38 -4.33
C TYR A 62 11.66 -10.82 -4.78
N GLY A 63 10.92 -11.52 -3.93
CA GLY A 63 9.61 -12.07 -4.25
C GLY A 63 9.63 -13.33 -5.12
N PHE A 64 10.81 -13.88 -5.44
CA PHE A 64 10.95 -15.20 -6.03
C PHE A 64 10.95 -16.29 -4.96
N TYR A 65 10.65 -17.51 -5.36
CA TYR A 65 10.62 -18.64 -4.46
C TYR A 65 12.02 -18.92 -3.88
N ASN A 66 12.08 -18.98 -2.56
CA ASN A 66 13.23 -19.40 -1.78
C ASN A 66 12.68 -19.95 -0.46
N ARG A 67 13.15 -21.12 -0.01
CA ARG A 67 12.62 -21.79 1.18
C ARG A 67 12.65 -20.90 2.43
N MET A 68 13.72 -20.12 2.62
CA MET A 68 13.85 -19.20 3.75
C MET A 68 12.90 -18.02 3.63
N ALA A 69 12.82 -17.40 2.45
CA ALA A 69 11.84 -16.33 2.23
C ALA A 69 10.41 -16.84 2.42
N PHE A 70 10.11 -18.05 1.94
CA PHE A 70 8.80 -18.67 2.10
C PHE A 70 8.45 -18.89 3.57
N LEU A 71 9.42 -19.39 4.37
CA LEU A 71 9.26 -19.52 5.82
C LEU A 71 8.92 -18.17 6.46
N PHE A 72 9.63 -17.09 6.10
CA PHE A 72 9.33 -15.76 6.61
C PHE A 72 7.95 -15.23 6.20
N VAL A 73 7.50 -15.50 4.96
CA VAL A 73 6.13 -15.19 4.52
C VAL A 73 5.10 -15.97 5.35
N ALA A 74 5.32 -17.28 5.55
CA ALA A 74 4.44 -18.13 6.35
C ALA A 74 4.37 -17.67 7.82
N VAL A 75 5.52 -17.32 8.42
CA VAL A 75 5.60 -16.74 9.76
C VAL A 75 4.85 -15.41 9.81
N SER A 76 5.05 -14.53 8.84
CA SER A 76 4.35 -13.25 8.75
C SER A 76 2.83 -13.44 8.70
N PHE A 77 2.35 -14.36 7.86
CA PHE A 77 0.94 -14.68 7.73
C PHE A 77 0.36 -15.26 9.04
N GLY A 78 1.06 -16.23 9.66
CA GLY A 78 0.66 -16.79 10.95
C GLY A 78 0.56 -15.74 12.06
N LEU A 79 1.53 -14.81 12.13
CA LEU A 79 1.52 -13.69 13.07
C LEU A 79 0.35 -12.73 12.83
N LEU A 80 -0.02 -12.47 11.57
CA LEU A 80 -1.20 -11.66 11.22
C LEU A 80 -2.49 -12.33 11.71
N ILE A 81 -2.65 -13.64 11.52
CA ILE A 81 -3.81 -14.41 12.01
C ILE A 81 -3.86 -14.39 13.55
N ALA A 82 -2.72 -14.60 14.22
CA ALA A 82 -2.63 -14.50 15.67
C ALA A 82 -2.98 -13.08 16.16
N ALA A 83 -2.53 -12.04 15.47
CA ALA A 83 -2.86 -10.65 15.77
C ALA A 83 -4.37 -10.39 15.63
N ALA A 84 -5.00 -10.91 14.58
CA ALA A 84 -6.44 -10.80 14.35
C ALA A 84 -7.27 -11.50 15.44
N LYS A 85 -6.84 -12.70 15.88
CA LYS A 85 -7.46 -13.42 17.01
C LYS A 85 -7.36 -12.63 18.31
N GLY A 86 -6.18 -12.08 18.63
CA GLY A 86 -5.97 -11.23 19.81
C GLY A 86 -6.75 -9.91 19.74
N TRP A 87 -6.91 -9.32 18.54
CA TRP A 87 -7.76 -8.17 18.31
C TRP A 87 -9.24 -8.48 18.63
N TYR A 88 -9.74 -9.60 18.12
CA TYR A 88 -11.11 -10.06 18.35
C TYR A 88 -11.39 -10.30 19.83
N LYS A 89 -10.56 -11.08 20.51
CA LYS A 89 -10.69 -11.41 21.94
C LYS A 89 -10.39 -10.24 22.88
N ARG A 90 -9.92 -9.10 22.34
CA ARG A 90 -9.44 -7.93 23.11
C ARG A 90 -8.29 -8.27 24.08
N GLU A 91 -7.55 -9.34 23.81
CA GLU A 91 -6.41 -9.74 24.64
C GLU A 91 -5.36 -8.62 24.65
N LYS A 92 -4.79 -8.38 25.84
CA LYS A 92 -3.63 -7.53 26.02
C LYS A 92 -2.42 -8.44 26.05
N LEU A 93 -1.64 -8.44 24.98
CA LEU A 93 -0.31 -9.04 25.00
C LEU A 93 0.57 -8.16 25.89
N LYS A 94 1.07 -8.74 26.98
CA LYS A 94 2.11 -8.10 27.79
C LYS A 94 3.44 -8.33 27.06
N VAL A 95 3.97 -7.28 26.46
CA VAL A 95 5.33 -7.29 25.90
C VAL A 95 6.17 -6.32 26.73
N GLY A 96 7.40 -6.73 27.04
CA GLY A 96 8.32 -5.92 27.86
C GLY A 96 8.82 -4.65 27.19
N MET A 97 8.56 -4.49 25.88
CA MET A 97 8.98 -3.35 25.07
C MET A 97 7.78 -2.50 24.63
N SER A 98 7.98 -1.17 24.59
CA SER A 98 6.98 -0.22 24.09
C SER A 98 6.77 -0.40 22.58
N ALA A 99 5.56 -0.10 22.10
CA ALA A 99 5.25 -0.15 20.66
C ALA A 99 6.15 0.81 19.83
N GLU A 100 6.50 1.97 20.40
CA GLU A 100 7.40 2.94 19.75
C GLU A 100 8.79 2.34 19.53
N ASN A 101 9.36 1.67 20.54
CA ASN A 101 10.66 1.03 20.41
C ASN A 101 10.61 -0.12 19.38
N MET A 102 9.52 -0.90 19.35
CA MET A 102 9.34 -1.93 18.32
C MET A 102 9.29 -1.36 16.91
N LEU A 103 8.56 -0.26 16.71
CA LEU A 103 8.51 0.44 15.43
C LEU A 103 9.88 1.02 15.04
N LEU A 104 10.63 1.56 16.01
CA LEU A 104 11.96 2.09 15.78
C LEU A 104 12.94 0.97 15.37
N VAL A 105 12.89 -0.19 16.04
CA VAL A 105 13.70 -1.37 15.64
C VAL A 105 13.33 -1.83 14.23
N ALA A 106 12.03 -1.88 13.90
CA ALA A 106 11.58 -2.19 12.54
C ALA A 106 12.10 -1.17 11.51
N LEU A 107 12.13 0.12 11.87
CA LEU A 107 12.66 1.18 11.01
C LEU A 107 14.15 1.04 10.78
N CYS A 108 14.93 0.83 11.85
CA CYS A 108 16.36 0.57 11.74
C CYS A 108 16.63 -0.63 10.83
N PHE A 109 15.89 -1.72 11.00
CA PHE A 109 15.99 -2.89 10.13
C PHE A 109 15.70 -2.54 8.65
N SER A 110 14.63 -1.78 8.37
CA SER A 110 14.26 -1.37 7.01
C SER A 110 15.35 -0.51 6.34
N VAL A 111 15.90 0.47 7.06
CA VAL A 111 16.97 1.34 6.55
C VAL A 111 18.27 0.57 6.36
N LEU A 112 18.64 -0.28 7.31
CA LEU A 112 19.84 -1.12 7.19
C LEU A 112 19.75 -2.08 6.00
N SER A 113 18.55 -2.55 5.66
CA SER A 113 18.34 -3.40 4.47
C SER A 113 18.77 -2.69 3.18
N TRP A 114 18.58 -1.36 3.07
CA TRP A 114 19.04 -0.59 1.90
C TRP A 114 20.56 -0.53 1.77
N LEU A 115 21.31 -0.66 2.88
CA LEU A 115 22.78 -0.69 2.82
C LEU A 115 23.29 -2.01 2.24
N VAL A 116 22.60 -3.11 2.53
CA VAL A 116 23.04 -4.46 2.18
C VAL A 116 22.54 -4.89 0.81
N MET A 117 21.48 -4.27 0.30
CA MET A 117 20.86 -4.66 -0.97
C MET A 117 21.42 -3.85 -2.15
N PRO A 118 22.19 -4.47 -3.06
CA PRO A 118 22.63 -3.80 -4.26
C PRO A 118 21.44 -3.53 -5.17
N ILE A 119 21.32 -2.29 -5.67
CA ILE A 119 20.39 -1.95 -6.76
C ILE A 119 20.81 -2.68 -8.05
N ALA A 120 22.08 -3.07 -8.17
CA ALA A 120 22.58 -3.87 -9.29
C ALA A 120 21.95 -5.27 -9.38
N ASP A 121 21.46 -5.83 -8.27
CA ASP A 121 20.71 -7.09 -8.30
C ASP A 121 19.29 -6.90 -8.86
N LEU A 122 18.80 -5.65 -8.88
CA LEU A 122 17.46 -5.28 -9.32
C LEU A 122 17.39 -4.92 -10.81
N TYR A 123 18.48 -4.39 -11.35
CA TYR A 123 18.58 -3.96 -12.74
C TYR A 123 19.96 -4.36 -13.28
N PRO A 124 20.06 -5.01 -14.45
CA PRO A 124 21.35 -5.20 -15.09
C PRO A 124 21.90 -3.81 -15.48
N ALA A 125 22.93 -3.37 -14.76
CA ALA A 125 23.64 -2.09 -14.90
C ALA A 125 22.88 -0.80 -14.49
N PRO A 126 22.51 -0.60 -13.21
CA PRO A 126 22.24 0.75 -12.73
C PRO A 126 23.51 1.59 -12.84
N GLU A 127 23.36 2.89 -13.05
CA GLU A 127 24.50 3.79 -12.99
C GLU A 127 25.14 3.75 -11.58
N ALA A 128 26.46 3.55 -11.52
CA ALA A 128 27.17 3.32 -10.26
C ALA A 128 26.99 4.45 -9.23
N TRP A 129 26.80 5.70 -9.69
CA TRP A 129 26.56 6.84 -8.80
C TRP A 129 25.26 6.70 -8.01
N TYR A 130 24.22 6.08 -8.57
CA TYR A 130 22.93 5.94 -7.92
C TYR A 130 22.99 4.93 -6.77
N GLN A 131 23.74 3.84 -6.95
CA GLN A 131 24.03 2.89 -5.88
C GLN A 131 24.82 3.54 -4.74
N GLN A 132 25.85 4.33 -5.06
CA GLN A 132 26.62 5.03 -4.03
C GLN A 132 25.76 6.08 -3.31
N LEU A 133 24.89 6.78 -4.03
CA LEU A 133 23.98 7.77 -3.46
C LEU A 133 22.95 7.11 -2.52
N SER A 134 22.35 5.98 -2.90
CA SER A 134 21.38 5.26 -2.06
C SER A 134 22.02 4.74 -0.77
N GLN A 135 23.26 4.24 -0.82
CA GLN A 135 24.03 3.83 0.35
C GLN A 135 24.34 5.02 1.27
N LYS A 136 24.80 6.15 0.71
CA LYS A 136 25.04 7.39 1.47
C LYS A 136 23.77 7.91 2.14
N VAL A 137 22.65 7.93 1.41
CA VAL A 137 21.32 8.29 1.94
C VAL A 137 20.93 7.39 3.10
N SER A 138 21.14 6.07 2.97
CA SER A 138 20.80 5.10 4.02
C SER A 138 21.65 5.30 5.27
N LEU A 139 22.96 5.56 5.11
CA LEU A 139 23.85 5.88 6.23
C LEU A 139 23.42 7.16 6.95
N VAL A 140 23.14 8.23 6.20
CA VAL A 140 22.64 9.50 6.76
C VAL A 140 21.32 9.28 7.48
N ALA A 141 20.42 8.46 6.93
CA ALA A 141 19.15 8.14 7.56
C ALA A 141 19.34 7.42 8.89
N VAL A 142 20.20 6.39 8.98
CA VAL A 142 20.50 5.68 10.25
C VAL A 142 20.99 6.65 11.32
N ILE A 143 21.98 7.49 10.98
CA ILE A 143 22.55 8.47 11.91
C ILE A 143 21.47 9.45 12.37
N THR A 144 20.68 9.97 11.43
CA THR A 144 19.66 10.98 11.74
C THR A 144 18.50 10.39 12.55
N ILE A 145 18.11 9.14 12.30
CA ILE A 145 17.09 8.42 13.09
C ILE A 145 17.59 8.24 14.52
N PHE A 146 18.84 7.81 14.71
CA PHE A 146 19.43 7.68 16.04
C PHE A 146 19.45 9.01 16.79
N ILE A 147 19.83 10.10 16.13
CA ILE A 147 19.82 11.45 16.72
C ILE A 147 18.38 11.90 17.06
N ALA A 148 17.46 11.81 16.10
CA ALA A 148 16.09 12.33 16.22
C ALA A 148 15.25 11.59 17.26
N TYR A 149 15.38 10.27 17.32
CA TYR A 149 14.53 9.41 18.16
C TYR A 149 15.25 8.87 19.40
N GLY A 150 16.59 8.82 19.41
CA GLY A 150 17.40 8.40 20.56
C GLY A 150 17.86 9.55 21.45
N LEU A 151 18.49 10.58 20.88
CA LEU A 151 19.16 11.65 21.64
C LEU A 151 18.30 12.90 21.86
N ILE A 152 17.45 13.25 20.89
CA ILE A 152 16.67 14.49 20.88
C ILE A 152 15.15 14.24 21.04
N PRO A 153 14.65 13.25 21.82
CA PRO A 153 13.21 12.99 21.87
C PRO A 153 12.41 14.14 22.49
N ARG A 154 13.05 14.99 23.30
CA ARG A 154 12.42 16.12 24.01
C ARG A 154 12.23 17.37 23.14
N TRP A 155 12.96 17.52 22.04
CA TRP A 155 12.94 18.76 21.25
C TRP A 155 12.11 18.57 19.99
N VAL A 156 10.79 18.68 20.14
CA VAL A 156 9.81 18.37 19.09
C VAL A 156 10.08 19.12 17.78
N PHE A 157 10.44 20.40 17.85
CA PHE A 157 10.72 21.21 16.66
C PHE A 157 11.86 20.65 15.80
N TYR A 158 13.01 20.39 16.43
CA TYR A 158 14.17 19.82 15.73
C TYR A 158 13.86 18.41 15.22
N ARG A 159 13.19 17.57 16.02
CA ARG A 159 12.77 16.24 15.58
C ARG A 159 11.89 16.31 14.33
N SER A 160 10.92 17.23 14.27
CA SER A 160 10.06 17.40 13.10
C SER A 160 10.84 17.86 11.86
N ILE A 161 11.84 18.74 12.01
CA ILE A 161 12.73 19.11 10.90
C ILE A 161 13.54 17.89 10.43
N LEU A 162 14.15 17.14 11.36
CA LEU A 162 14.91 15.93 11.03
C LEU A 162 14.03 14.88 10.34
N PHE A 163 12.78 14.69 10.79
CA PHE A 163 11.80 13.84 10.12
C PHE A 163 11.58 14.27 8.67
N LEU A 164 11.37 15.57 8.40
CA LEU A 164 11.18 16.07 7.04
C LEU A 164 12.42 15.85 6.15
N ILE A 165 13.61 16.09 6.70
CA ILE A 165 14.88 15.84 6.01
C ILE A 165 14.98 14.35 5.65
N ILE A 166 14.87 13.45 6.64
CA ILE A 166 14.95 12.00 6.42
C ILE A 166 13.88 11.54 5.42
N ALA A 167 12.64 12.02 5.54
CA ALA A 167 11.54 11.66 4.66
C ALA A 167 11.78 12.10 3.20
N SER A 168 12.46 13.23 2.99
CA SER A 168 12.73 13.77 1.64
C SER A 168 13.77 12.96 0.85
N LEU A 169 14.68 12.26 1.52
CA LEU A 169 15.77 11.52 0.87
C LEU A 169 15.28 10.35 -0.02
N PRO A 170 14.43 9.42 0.43
CA PRO A 170 13.92 8.35 -0.42
C PRO A 170 13.01 8.90 -1.54
N ILE A 171 12.26 9.96 -1.28
CA ILE A 171 11.45 10.64 -2.30
C ILE A 171 12.37 11.16 -3.42
N MET A 172 13.44 11.86 -3.07
CA MET A 172 14.44 12.32 -4.04
C MET A 172 14.98 11.15 -4.87
N LEU A 173 15.33 10.03 -4.23
CA LEU A 173 15.81 8.84 -4.93
C LEU A 173 14.77 8.31 -5.92
N TRP A 174 13.48 8.22 -5.56
CA TRP A 174 12.41 7.79 -6.47
C TRP A 174 12.33 8.63 -7.74
N PHE A 175 12.47 9.96 -7.63
CA PHE A 175 12.47 10.87 -8.78
C PHE A 175 13.77 10.79 -9.61
N LEU A 176 14.86 10.26 -9.05
CA LEU A 176 16.12 10.05 -9.75
C LEU A 176 16.19 8.68 -10.45
N VAL A 177 15.35 7.71 -10.08
CA VAL A 177 15.33 6.36 -10.68
C VAL A 177 15.28 6.38 -12.22
N PRO A 178 14.43 7.21 -12.88
CA PRO A 178 14.35 7.18 -14.34
C PRO A 178 15.65 7.55 -15.05
N ARG A 179 16.49 8.38 -14.41
CA ARG A 179 17.82 8.73 -14.93
C ARG A 179 18.84 7.64 -14.65
N ALA A 180 18.81 7.07 -13.45
CA ALA A 180 19.75 6.06 -13.01
C ALA A 180 19.58 4.70 -13.73
N VAL A 181 18.36 4.41 -14.21
CA VAL A 181 18.02 3.17 -14.89
C VAL A 181 17.14 3.52 -16.10
N PRO A 182 17.68 4.11 -17.17
CA PRO A 182 16.85 4.61 -18.28
C PRO A 182 16.04 3.50 -18.97
N SER A 183 16.58 2.29 -19.05
CA SER A 183 15.98 1.15 -19.77
C SER A 183 15.87 -0.09 -18.85
N PRO A 184 14.95 -0.11 -17.87
CA PRO A 184 14.81 -1.25 -16.98
C PRO A 184 14.28 -2.48 -17.75
N THR A 185 14.96 -3.62 -17.60
CA THR A 185 14.60 -4.88 -18.26
C THR A 185 13.48 -5.60 -17.50
N ILE A 186 12.30 -4.98 -17.43
CA ILE A 186 11.10 -5.54 -16.81
C ILE A 186 9.88 -5.31 -17.70
N ASP A 187 9.11 -6.37 -17.93
CA ASP A 187 7.90 -6.40 -18.75
C ASP A 187 6.86 -5.37 -18.32
N ILE A 188 6.66 -5.21 -17.01
CA ILE A 188 5.69 -4.27 -16.44
C ILE A 188 5.98 -2.83 -16.85
N PHE A 189 7.25 -2.41 -16.83
CA PHE A 189 7.63 -1.06 -17.26
C PHE A 189 7.31 -0.84 -18.73
N VAL A 190 7.78 -1.74 -19.60
CA VAL A 190 7.57 -1.63 -21.05
C VAL A 190 6.07 -1.59 -21.39
N CYS A 191 5.28 -2.44 -20.74
CA CYS A 191 3.83 -2.49 -20.91
C CYS A 191 3.16 -1.17 -20.50
N ASN A 192 3.47 -0.66 -19.30
CA ASN A 192 2.89 0.60 -18.82
C ASN A 192 3.35 1.82 -19.64
N GLN A 193 4.63 1.86 -20.02
CA GLN A 193 5.20 2.95 -20.82
C GLN A 193 4.54 3.05 -22.20
N ARG A 194 4.37 1.93 -22.91
CA ARG A 194 3.69 1.90 -24.22
C ARG A 194 2.19 2.14 -24.10
N ALA A 195 1.53 1.53 -23.12
CA ALA A 195 0.10 1.77 -22.93
C ALA A 195 -0.18 3.25 -22.60
N ALA A 196 0.71 3.89 -21.83
CA ALA A 196 0.64 5.33 -21.57
C ALA A 196 0.83 6.16 -22.85
N SER A 197 1.78 5.80 -23.73
CA SER A 197 1.95 6.50 -25.01
C SER A 197 0.72 6.36 -25.90
N TYR A 198 0.15 5.14 -26.02
CA TYR A 198 -1.07 4.93 -26.77
C TYR A 198 -2.24 5.77 -26.27
N VAL A 199 -2.43 5.87 -24.94
CA VAL A 199 -3.48 6.73 -24.38
C VAL A 199 -3.26 8.20 -24.74
N VAL A 200 -2.02 8.68 -24.74
CA VAL A 200 -1.69 10.07 -25.15
C VAL A 200 -1.94 10.28 -26.65
N ASP A 201 -1.66 9.28 -27.48
CA ASP A 201 -1.88 9.31 -28.92
C ASP A 201 -3.36 9.06 -29.33
N GLY A 202 -4.25 8.85 -28.37
CA GLY A 202 -5.66 8.54 -28.62
C GLY A 202 -5.89 7.11 -29.17
N ILE A 203 -4.90 6.23 -29.05
CA ILE A 203 -4.95 4.82 -29.44
C ILE A 203 -5.45 4.01 -28.24
N ASN A 204 -6.38 3.07 -28.48
CA ASN A 204 -6.83 2.16 -27.44
C ASN A 204 -5.68 1.19 -27.05
N PRO A 205 -5.14 1.26 -25.82
CA PRO A 205 -4.01 0.42 -25.42
C PRO A 205 -4.37 -1.08 -25.33
N TYR A 206 -5.66 -1.44 -25.34
CA TYR A 206 -6.12 -2.83 -25.35
C TYR A 206 -6.15 -3.47 -26.73
N THR A 207 -6.10 -2.67 -27.80
CA THR A 207 -6.06 -3.15 -29.20
C THR A 207 -4.64 -3.12 -29.77
N ALA A 208 -3.76 -2.30 -29.20
CA ALA A 208 -2.39 -2.14 -29.67
C ALA A 208 -1.45 -3.24 -29.14
N GLU A 209 -0.41 -3.54 -29.91
CA GLU A 209 0.60 -4.52 -29.51
C GLU A 209 1.43 -3.98 -28.35
N THR A 210 1.58 -4.81 -27.32
CA THR A 210 2.52 -4.57 -26.22
C THR A 210 3.48 -5.75 -26.17
N THR A 211 4.52 -5.77 -27.01
CA THR A 211 5.52 -6.85 -26.94
C THR A 211 6.26 -6.80 -25.59
N THR A 212 6.27 -7.92 -24.86
CA THR A 212 7.04 -8.08 -23.62
C THR A 212 8.43 -8.63 -23.91
N TRP A 213 9.44 -8.14 -23.20
CA TRP A 213 10.85 -8.50 -23.43
C TRP A 213 11.18 -10.00 -23.26
N GLN A 214 10.46 -10.71 -22.38
CA GLN A 214 10.82 -12.09 -21.99
C GLN A 214 10.17 -13.19 -22.83
N THR A 215 9.20 -12.86 -23.65
CA THR A 215 8.46 -13.87 -24.40
C THR A 215 8.17 -13.28 -25.76
N ASN A 216 8.60 -13.96 -26.83
CA ASN A 216 8.03 -13.83 -28.18
C ASN A 216 6.52 -14.19 -28.22
N MET A 217 5.83 -14.11 -27.08
CA MET A 217 4.39 -14.09 -27.00
C MET A 217 3.98 -12.67 -27.37
N ASP A 218 3.41 -12.54 -28.57
CA ASP A 218 2.68 -11.36 -28.98
C ASP A 218 1.48 -11.19 -28.04
N THR A 219 1.69 -10.49 -26.93
CA THR A 219 0.59 -10.04 -26.10
C THR A 219 0.00 -8.82 -26.78
N THR A 220 -1.09 -9.06 -27.51
CA THR A 220 -1.99 -8.02 -27.96
C THR A 220 -2.71 -7.41 -26.75
N GLY A 221 -2.54 -6.11 -26.56
CA GLY A 221 -3.25 -5.31 -25.58
C GLY A 221 -2.65 -5.24 -24.17
N TYR A 222 -2.88 -4.10 -23.54
CA TYR A 222 -2.61 -3.84 -22.13
C TYR A 222 -3.37 -4.80 -21.22
N THR A 223 -2.70 -5.32 -20.18
CA THR A 223 -3.18 -6.48 -19.39
C THR A 223 -3.77 -6.12 -18.03
N TYR A 224 -3.79 -4.83 -17.69
CA TYR A 224 -4.34 -4.36 -16.44
C TYR A 224 -5.60 -3.53 -16.67
N PRO A 225 -6.46 -3.39 -15.65
CA PRO A 225 -7.58 -2.46 -15.73
C PRO A 225 -7.16 -0.99 -15.95
N PRO A 226 -8.03 -0.16 -16.55
CA PRO A 226 -7.61 1.13 -17.08
C PRO A 226 -7.28 2.19 -16.03
N ILE A 227 -7.75 2.05 -14.79
CA ILE A 227 -7.46 3.05 -13.74
C ILE A 227 -5.96 3.26 -13.51
N ASN A 228 -5.15 2.23 -13.75
CA ASN A 228 -3.69 2.32 -13.62
C ASN A 228 -3.08 3.25 -14.68
N LEU A 229 -3.71 3.36 -15.85
CA LEU A 229 -3.17 4.13 -16.97
C LEU A 229 -3.27 5.64 -16.77
N TYR A 230 -4.28 6.15 -16.07
CA TYR A 230 -4.44 7.60 -15.93
C TYR A 230 -3.23 8.32 -15.30
N PRO A 231 -2.70 7.90 -14.13
CA PRO A 231 -1.53 8.55 -13.57
C PRO A 231 -0.28 8.34 -14.44
N PHE A 232 -0.14 7.18 -15.09
CA PHE A 232 1.00 6.87 -15.95
C PHE A 232 0.97 7.65 -17.26
N ALA A 233 -0.18 7.74 -17.94
CA ALA A 233 -0.39 8.54 -19.13
C ALA A 233 -0.19 10.03 -18.83
N LEU A 234 -0.64 10.52 -17.67
CA LEU A 234 -0.39 11.90 -17.25
C LEU A 234 1.11 12.16 -17.07
N SER A 235 1.86 11.28 -16.41
CA SER A 235 3.30 11.49 -16.23
C SER A 235 4.08 11.30 -17.53
N TYR A 236 3.66 10.37 -18.40
CA TYR A 236 4.23 10.21 -19.73
C TYR A 236 4.00 11.46 -20.58
N LEU A 237 2.79 12.03 -20.59
CA LEU A 237 2.48 13.27 -21.30
C LEU A 237 3.37 14.44 -20.85
N LEU A 238 3.62 14.56 -19.54
CA LEU A 238 4.35 15.69 -18.97
C LEU A 238 5.88 15.52 -19.01
N LEU A 239 6.38 14.29 -18.88
CA LEU A 239 7.80 14.01 -18.60
C LEU A 239 8.40 12.90 -19.46
N GLY A 240 7.60 12.26 -20.32
CA GLY A 240 8.03 11.17 -21.19
C GLY A 240 8.26 9.82 -20.49
N ASP A 241 7.99 9.71 -19.18
CA ASP A 241 8.26 8.48 -18.40
C ASP A 241 7.19 8.24 -17.33
N VAL A 242 6.64 7.02 -17.31
CA VAL A 242 5.56 6.62 -16.37
C VAL A 242 6.01 6.53 -14.91
N ARG A 243 7.31 6.37 -14.65
CA ARG A 243 7.88 6.20 -13.30
C ARG A 243 7.77 7.47 -12.47
N TYR A 244 7.73 8.64 -13.09
CA TYR A 244 7.45 9.89 -12.39
C TYR A 244 6.05 9.90 -11.80
N GLY A 245 5.07 9.28 -12.47
CA GLY A 245 3.73 9.07 -11.93
C GLY A 245 3.75 8.19 -10.69
N SER A 246 4.53 7.10 -10.73
CA SER A 246 4.75 6.22 -9.57
C SER A 246 5.38 6.97 -8.38
N ALA A 247 6.48 7.70 -8.61
CA ALA A 247 7.16 8.47 -7.57
C ALA A 247 6.24 9.53 -6.94
N ALA A 248 5.45 10.24 -7.76
CA ALA A 248 4.48 11.23 -7.28
C ALA A 248 3.37 10.59 -6.44
N LEU A 249 2.80 9.46 -6.89
CA LEU A 249 1.76 8.76 -6.15
C LEU A 249 2.27 8.22 -4.81
N LEU A 250 3.46 7.64 -4.75
CA LEU A 250 4.06 7.18 -3.50
C LEU A 250 4.35 8.35 -2.54
N THR A 251 4.82 9.49 -3.08
CA THR A 251 5.04 10.71 -2.28
C THR A 251 3.74 11.18 -1.63
N VAL A 252 2.66 11.28 -2.42
CA VAL A 252 1.34 11.63 -1.88
C VAL A 252 0.86 10.57 -0.89
N THR A 253 1.10 9.30 -1.17
CA THR A 253 0.71 8.20 -0.28
C THR A 253 1.41 8.29 1.08
N ALA A 254 2.70 8.63 1.12
CA ALA A 254 3.42 8.88 2.37
C ALA A 254 2.76 10.00 3.19
N CYS A 255 2.40 11.12 2.54
CA CYS A 255 1.68 12.20 3.20
C CYS A 255 0.31 11.76 3.73
N LEU A 256 -0.46 11.00 2.95
CA LEU A 256 -1.76 10.48 3.37
C LEU A 256 -1.63 9.49 4.53
N LEU A 257 -0.62 8.60 4.52
CA LEU A 257 -0.34 7.64 5.59
C LEU A 257 0.10 8.37 6.87
N TRP A 258 0.89 9.43 6.75
CA TRP A 258 1.20 10.32 7.87
C TRP A 258 -0.09 10.92 8.44
N LEU A 259 -0.99 11.47 7.62
CA LEU A 259 -2.26 12.02 8.09
C LEU A 259 -3.20 10.98 8.75
N VAL A 260 -3.24 9.76 8.21
CA VAL A 260 -3.95 8.62 8.82
C VAL A 260 -3.38 8.33 10.20
N SER A 261 -2.07 8.12 10.28
CA SER A 261 -1.40 7.75 11.53
C SER A 261 -1.39 8.89 12.56
N ARG A 262 -1.28 10.17 12.16
CA ARG A 262 -1.43 11.32 13.07
C ARG A 262 -2.80 11.38 13.72
N ARG A 263 -3.84 10.84 13.05
CA ARG A 263 -5.20 10.84 13.58
C ARG A 263 -5.44 9.77 14.63
N THR A 264 -4.71 8.66 14.55
CA THR A 264 -4.92 7.44 15.34
C THR A 264 -3.79 7.14 16.32
N MET A 265 -2.60 7.70 16.12
CA MET A 265 -1.39 7.47 16.90
C MET A 265 -0.81 8.79 17.46
N ASN A 266 0.21 8.69 18.33
CA ASN A 266 1.02 9.83 18.75
C ASN A 266 1.89 10.33 17.58
N ALA A 267 2.57 11.47 17.77
CA ALA A 267 3.43 12.07 16.73
C ALA A 267 4.60 11.18 16.32
N VAL A 268 5.31 10.61 17.29
CA VAL A 268 6.51 9.80 17.06
C VAL A 268 6.17 8.55 16.27
N SER A 269 5.18 7.77 16.71
CA SER A 269 4.75 6.56 16.01
C SER A 269 4.24 6.86 14.59
N SER A 270 3.56 7.99 14.40
CA SER A 270 3.09 8.42 13.08
C SER A 270 4.24 8.76 12.13
N GLU A 271 5.25 9.49 12.62
CA GLU A 271 6.48 9.75 11.88
C GLU A 271 7.19 8.42 11.52
N ILE A 272 7.37 7.51 12.48
CA ILE A 272 8.04 6.21 12.26
C ILE A 272 7.27 5.34 11.25
N ILE A 273 5.94 5.24 11.32
CA ILE A 273 5.13 4.49 10.34
C ILE A 273 5.30 5.06 8.93
N THR A 274 5.40 6.38 8.82
CA THR A 274 5.63 7.04 7.53
C THR A 274 7.04 6.74 7.01
N LEU A 275 8.05 6.78 7.87
CA LEU A 275 9.42 6.43 7.51
C LEU A 275 9.55 4.94 7.13
N LEU A 276 8.82 4.04 7.79
CA LEU A 276 8.76 2.62 7.43
C LEU A 276 8.23 2.39 6.02
N PHE A 277 7.24 3.18 5.58
CA PHE A 277 6.78 3.18 4.20
C PHE A 277 7.86 3.72 3.26
N LEU A 278 8.38 4.92 3.53
CA LEU A 278 9.37 5.59 2.68
C LEU A 278 10.67 4.80 2.50
N TYR A 279 11.12 4.10 3.55
CA TYR A 279 12.32 3.26 3.56
C TYR A 279 12.01 1.78 3.38
N HIS A 280 10.84 1.41 2.85
CA HIS A 280 10.57 0.03 2.54
C HIS A 280 11.60 -0.48 1.49
N PRO A 281 12.26 -1.64 1.70
CA PRO A 281 13.45 -2.03 0.92
C PRO A 281 13.19 -2.31 -0.56
N ARG A 282 11.93 -2.36 -0.96
CA ARG A 282 11.52 -2.60 -2.34
C ARG A 282 11.03 -1.36 -3.08
N GLU A 283 10.96 -0.18 -2.45
CA GLU A 283 10.37 1.01 -3.09
C GLU A 283 11.10 1.45 -4.37
N ILE A 284 12.44 1.41 -4.38
CA ILE A 284 13.23 1.74 -5.59
C ILE A 284 12.87 0.81 -6.74
N LEU A 285 12.71 -0.50 -6.48
CA LEU A 285 12.29 -1.48 -7.49
C LEU A 285 10.84 -1.23 -7.95
N ILE A 286 9.93 -0.94 -7.01
CA ILE A 286 8.52 -0.67 -7.29
C ILE A 286 8.39 0.54 -8.22
N VAL A 287 9.14 1.62 -7.95
CA VAL A 287 9.20 2.79 -8.82
C VAL A 287 9.87 2.45 -10.15
N GLY A 288 11.06 1.86 -10.14
CA GLY A 288 11.83 1.61 -11.35
C GLY A 288 11.17 0.61 -12.30
N GLY A 289 10.39 -0.33 -11.77
CA GLY A 289 9.59 -1.28 -12.56
C GLY A 289 8.20 -0.77 -12.93
N SER A 290 7.81 0.44 -12.48
CA SER A 290 6.47 1.01 -12.68
C SER A 290 5.35 0.06 -12.28
N PHE A 291 5.48 -0.56 -11.11
CA PHE A 291 4.49 -1.50 -10.63
C PHE A 291 3.13 -0.80 -10.44
N SER A 292 2.08 -1.39 -11.02
CA SER A 292 0.69 -0.92 -10.88
C SER A 292 0.21 -0.84 -9.42
N GLU A 293 0.84 -1.61 -8.54
CA GLU A 293 0.59 -1.69 -7.11
C GLU A 293 0.72 -0.33 -6.41
N VAL A 294 1.48 0.61 -6.98
CA VAL A 294 1.56 2.00 -6.51
C VAL A 294 0.17 2.68 -6.51
N VAL A 295 -0.63 2.46 -7.56
CA VAL A 295 -1.99 3.02 -7.67
C VAL A 295 -2.92 2.39 -6.64
N ILE A 296 -2.78 1.08 -6.43
CA ILE A 296 -3.53 0.30 -5.43
C ILE A 296 -3.25 0.84 -4.02
N VAL A 297 -1.97 1.00 -3.69
CA VAL A 297 -1.49 1.52 -2.41
C VAL A 297 -2.01 2.94 -2.18
N PHE A 298 -1.91 3.82 -3.18
CA PHE A 298 -2.45 5.18 -3.09
C PHE A 298 -3.95 5.20 -2.79
N LEU A 299 -4.75 4.47 -3.58
CA LEU A 299 -6.21 4.44 -3.42
C LEU A 299 -6.63 3.79 -2.10
N PHE A 300 -5.91 2.76 -1.64
CA PHE A 300 -6.17 2.11 -0.36
C PHE A 300 -5.89 3.04 0.83
N VAL A 301 -4.78 3.78 0.81
CA VAL A 301 -4.46 4.76 1.87
C VAL A 301 -5.40 5.96 1.82
N LEU A 302 -5.78 6.44 0.64
CA LEU A 302 -6.78 7.50 0.48
C LEU A 302 -8.14 7.07 1.02
N PHE A 303 -8.61 5.87 0.67
CA PHE A 303 -9.82 5.28 1.23
C PHE A 303 -9.76 5.19 2.76
N THR A 304 -8.61 4.79 3.29
CA THR A 304 -8.37 4.71 4.74
C THR A 304 -8.46 6.08 5.40
N LEU A 305 -7.83 7.11 4.82
CA LEU A 305 -7.92 8.49 5.31
C LEU A 305 -9.36 8.97 5.37
N LEU A 306 -10.12 8.81 4.28
CA LEU A 306 -11.53 9.20 4.22
C LEU A 306 -12.37 8.45 5.26
N SER A 307 -12.05 7.18 5.52
CA SER A 307 -12.73 6.35 6.51
C SER A 307 -12.44 6.78 7.95
N VAL A 308 -11.16 7.02 8.27
CA VAL A 308 -10.69 7.42 9.60
C VAL A 308 -11.23 8.80 9.98
N TYR A 309 -11.23 9.75 9.05
CA TYR A 309 -11.79 11.09 9.27
C TYR A 309 -13.30 11.16 9.03
N LYS A 310 -13.94 10.06 8.59
CA LYS A 310 -15.37 9.96 8.26
C LYS A 310 -15.84 11.03 7.26
N LEU A 311 -14.99 11.35 6.28
CA LEU A 311 -15.23 12.39 5.28
C LEU A 311 -16.05 11.85 4.11
N LEU A 312 -16.98 12.67 3.63
CA LEU A 312 -17.67 12.53 2.33
C LEU A 312 -18.00 11.06 1.98
N PRO A 313 -19.03 10.44 2.59
CA PRO A 313 -19.29 9.01 2.45
C PRO A 313 -19.43 8.51 1.01
N ALA A 314 -19.96 9.36 0.11
CA ALA A 314 -20.04 9.07 -1.31
C ALA A 314 -18.66 9.02 -1.98
N VAL A 315 -17.81 10.02 -1.73
CA VAL A 315 -16.43 10.05 -2.25
C VAL A 315 -15.63 8.86 -1.74
N ARG A 316 -15.77 8.52 -0.45
CA ARG A 316 -15.14 7.32 0.12
C ARG A 316 -15.55 6.04 -0.62
N ALA A 317 -16.84 5.89 -0.92
CA ALA A 317 -17.35 4.75 -1.67
C ALA A 317 -16.83 4.73 -3.12
N VAL A 318 -16.79 5.88 -3.80
CA VAL A 318 -16.19 6.01 -5.15
C VAL A 318 -14.71 5.64 -5.14
N VAL A 319 -13.93 6.15 -4.18
CA VAL A 319 -12.49 5.80 -4.05
C VAL A 319 -12.31 4.31 -3.78
N TYR A 320 -13.19 3.68 -3.00
CA TYR A 320 -13.17 2.23 -2.82
C TYR A 320 -13.46 1.50 -4.13
N GLY A 321 -14.44 1.96 -4.92
CA GLY A 321 -14.71 1.44 -6.27
C GLY A 321 -13.51 1.54 -7.20
N LEU A 322 -12.85 2.69 -7.23
CA LEU A 322 -11.61 2.91 -7.98
C LEU A 322 -10.53 1.92 -7.53
N PHE A 323 -10.36 1.73 -6.22
CA PHE A 323 -9.43 0.74 -5.66
C PHE A 323 -9.74 -0.68 -6.17
N LEU A 324 -11.00 -1.13 -6.10
CA LEU A 324 -11.42 -2.45 -6.60
C LEU A 324 -11.17 -2.61 -8.11
N SER A 325 -11.22 -1.52 -8.87
CA SER A 325 -10.99 -1.55 -10.31
C SER A 325 -9.52 -1.64 -10.72
N THR A 326 -8.55 -1.58 -9.79
CA THR A 326 -7.12 -1.57 -10.18
C THR A 326 -6.58 -2.94 -10.59
N LYS A 327 -7.12 -4.05 -10.05
CA LYS A 327 -6.74 -5.43 -10.38
C LYS A 327 -7.94 -6.37 -10.24
N PRO A 328 -8.08 -7.39 -11.11
CA PRO A 328 -9.21 -8.33 -11.05
C PRO A 328 -9.39 -9.04 -9.70
N TYR A 329 -8.28 -9.43 -9.04
CA TYR A 329 -8.35 -10.12 -7.75
C TYR A 329 -8.95 -9.27 -6.63
N LEU A 330 -8.92 -7.93 -6.75
CA LEU A 330 -9.51 -7.04 -5.75
C LEU A 330 -11.03 -7.08 -5.77
N ALA A 331 -11.66 -7.55 -6.86
CA ALA A 331 -13.11 -7.69 -6.93
C ALA A 331 -13.67 -8.54 -5.77
N LEU A 332 -12.91 -9.51 -5.24
CA LEU A 332 -13.29 -10.29 -4.06
C LEU A 332 -13.52 -9.42 -2.80
N LEU A 333 -12.90 -8.25 -2.73
CA LEU A 333 -13.04 -7.31 -1.63
C LEU A 333 -14.37 -6.53 -1.68
N VAL A 334 -15.22 -6.75 -2.69
CA VAL A 334 -16.61 -6.26 -2.65
C VAL A 334 -17.39 -6.92 -1.51
N LEU A 335 -17.08 -8.19 -1.20
CA LEU A 335 -17.76 -8.98 -0.17
C LEU A 335 -17.62 -8.36 1.24
N PRO A 336 -16.41 -8.10 1.78
CA PRO A 336 -16.28 -7.47 3.09
C PRO A 336 -16.90 -6.06 3.14
N TRP A 337 -16.95 -5.35 2.01
CA TRP A 337 -17.67 -4.07 1.95
C TRP A 337 -19.18 -4.26 2.10
N CYS A 338 -19.78 -5.17 1.33
CA CYS A 338 -21.20 -5.48 1.43
C CYS A 338 -21.60 -6.02 2.82
N MET A 339 -20.69 -6.72 3.51
CA MET A 339 -20.93 -7.19 4.88
C MET A 339 -20.96 -6.06 5.93
N THR A 340 -20.26 -4.96 5.67
CA THR A 340 -20.10 -3.85 6.64
C THR A 340 -20.97 -2.64 6.30
N GLU A 341 -21.22 -2.37 5.02
CA GLU A 341 -22.01 -1.25 4.55
C GLU A 341 -23.46 -1.67 4.24
N LYS A 342 -24.40 -1.09 4.99
CA LYS A 342 -25.83 -1.42 4.86
C LYS A 342 -26.59 -0.53 3.89
N LYS A 343 -25.97 0.56 3.43
CA LYS A 343 -26.63 1.58 2.61
C LYS A 343 -26.45 1.31 1.13
N ILE A 344 -27.52 0.90 0.46
CA ILE A 344 -27.49 0.52 -0.97
C ILE A 344 -26.93 1.61 -1.90
N HIS A 345 -27.24 2.89 -1.66
CA HIS A 345 -26.69 3.98 -2.47
C HIS A 345 -25.15 4.07 -2.40
N ARG A 346 -24.52 3.62 -1.31
CA ARG A 346 -23.05 3.56 -1.22
C ARG A 346 -22.48 2.40 -2.03
N ILE A 347 -23.22 1.29 -2.15
CA ILE A 347 -22.86 0.21 -3.07
C ILE A 347 -22.92 0.72 -4.51
N VAL A 348 -23.95 1.47 -4.87
CA VAL A 348 -24.03 2.12 -6.19
C VAL A 348 -22.82 3.02 -6.44
N TYR A 349 -22.40 3.83 -5.46
CA TYR A 349 -21.19 4.66 -5.60
C TYR A 349 -19.90 3.84 -5.76
N VAL A 350 -19.77 2.67 -5.12
CA VAL A 350 -18.65 1.75 -5.35
C VAL A 350 -18.67 1.24 -6.79
N VAL A 351 -19.84 0.78 -7.28
CA VAL A 351 -19.99 0.30 -8.66
C VAL A 351 -19.65 1.41 -9.66
N LEU A 352 -20.17 2.62 -9.46
CA LEU A 352 -19.86 3.78 -10.29
C LEU A 352 -18.35 4.10 -10.26
N GLY A 353 -17.73 4.08 -9.09
CA GLY A 353 -16.29 4.27 -8.96
C GLY A 353 -15.47 3.21 -9.70
N ALA A 354 -15.93 1.96 -9.71
CA ALA A 354 -15.25 0.87 -10.41
C ALA A 354 -15.43 0.93 -11.93
N LEU A 355 -16.59 1.38 -12.41
CA LEU A 355 -16.91 1.45 -13.84
C LEU A 355 -16.38 2.70 -14.52
N LEU A 356 -16.31 3.84 -13.81
CA LEU A 356 -15.94 5.14 -14.37
C LEU A 356 -14.61 5.12 -15.17
N PRO A 357 -13.53 4.50 -14.68
CA PRO A 357 -12.25 4.46 -15.41
C PRO A 357 -12.31 3.65 -16.70
N ILE A 358 -13.30 2.76 -16.83
CA ILE A 358 -13.42 1.79 -17.92
C ILE A 358 -14.16 2.39 -19.11
N ILE A 359 -15.15 3.27 -18.86
CA ILE A 359 -16.05 3.82 -19.87
C ILE A 359 -15.33 4.34 -21.12
N PRO A 360 -14.23 5.13 -21.03
CA PRO A 360 -13.55 5.65 -22.22
C PRO A 360 -13.00 4.57 -23.16
N PHE A 361 -12.64 3.40 -22.62
CA PHE A 361 -12.04 2.30 -23.37
C PHE A 361 -13.08 1.37 -23.99
N LEU A 362 -14.27 1.27 -23.38
CA LEU A 362 -15.38 0.49 -23.94
C LEU A 362 -15.86 1.04 -25.28
N SER A 363 -15.87 2.37 -25.44
CA SER A 363 -16.25 3.02 -26.70
C SER A 363 -15.27 2.78 -27.84
N SER A 364 -14.01 2.46 -27.53
CA SER A 364 -12.93 2.27 -28.52
C SER A 364 -12.58 0.79 -28.78
N GLY A 365 -13.30 -0.15 -28.17
CA GLY A 365 -13.01 -1.59 -28.28
C GLY A 365 -13.52 -2.36 -27.07
N LEU A 366 -14.82 -2.64 -27.04
CA LEU A 366 -15.50 -3.34 -25.93
C LEU A 366 -14.89 -4.72 -25.70
N TYR A 367 -14.73 -5.50 -26.76
CA TYR A 367 -14.26 -6.88 -26.68
C TYR A 367 -12.83 -6.92 -26.14
N GLU A 368 -11.93 -6.10 -26.67
CA GLU A 368 -10.52 -6.07 -26.30
C GLU A 368 -10.34 -5.54 -24.87
N THR A 369 -11.07 -4.49 -24.49
CA THR A 369 -11.03 -3.94 -23.13
C THR A 369 -11.44 -5.00 -22.10
N ILE A 370 -12.50 -5.77 -22.39
CA ILE A 370 -12.98 -6.81 -21.49
C ILE A 370 -12.05 -8.04 -21.51
N TYR A 371 -11.73 -8.55 -22.70
CA TYR A 371 -10.99 -9.79 -22.90
C TYR A 371 -9.49 -9.64 -22.55
N ASN A 372 -8.81 -8.65 -23.12
CA ASN A 372 -7.39 -8.38 -22.88
C ASN A 372 -7.15 -7.59 -21.59
N GLY A 373 -8.12 -6.82 -21.09
CA GLY A 373 -7.98 -6.09 -19.82
C GLY A 373 -8.40 -6.90 -18.59
N PHE A 374 -9.69 -7.26 -18.51
CA PHE A 374 -10.25 -7.87 -17.29
C PHE A 374 -10.03 -9.38 -17.20
N PHE A 375 -10.21 -10.07 -18.32
CA PHE A 375 -10.15 -11.53 -18.36
C PHE A 375 -8.77 -12.08 -18.71
N TYR A 376 -7.77 -11.22 -18.94
CA TYR A 376 -6.41 -11.65 -19.28
C TYR A 376 -5.80 -12.57 -18.23
N ILE A 377 -5.89 -12.21 -16.95
CA ILE A 377 -5.40 -13.05 -15.84
C ILE A 377 -6.12 -14.40 -15.80
N LEU A 378 -7.39 -14.42 -16.21
CA LEU A 378 -8.25 -15.60 -16.20
C LEU A 378 -8.16 -16.44 -17.46
N HIS A 379 -7.28 -16.16 -18.43
CA HIS A 379 -7.12 -16.95 -19.67
C HIS A 379 -5.67 -17.09 -20.15
N LYS A 380 -4.81 -16.10 -19.89
CA LYS A 380 -3.46 -16.01 -20.45
C LYS A 380 -2.35 -16.12 -19.40
N VAL A 381 -2.62 -15.80 -18.13
CA VAL A 381 -1.57 -15.86 -17.10
C VAL A 381 -1.36 -17.28 -16.61
N MET A 382 -0.21 -17.85 -16.96
CA MET A 382 0.20 -19.16 -16.51
C MET A 382 0.67 -19.14 -15.06
N PHE A 383 0.60 -20.31 -14.42
CA PHE A 383 1.20 -20.53 -13.12
C PHE A 383 2.72 -20.25 -13.18
N ARG A 384 3.24 -19.49 -12.20
CA ARG A 384 4.68 -19.19 -12.10
C ARG A 384 5.37 -20.11 -11.11
N THR A 385 6.22 -21.00 -11.63
CA THR A 385 7.05 -21.95 -10.87
C THR A 385 8.12 -21.30 -10.01
N ASP A 386 8.38 -20.00 -10.20
CA ASP A 386 9.31 -19.21 -9.42
C ASP A 386 8.59 -18.29 -8.42
N SER A 387 7.27 -18.38 -8.29
CA SER A 387 6.51 -17.52 -7.38
C SER A 387 6.71 -17.90 -5.91
N LEU A 388 6.83 -16.91 -5.03
CA LEU A 388 6.95 -17.11 -3.59
C LEU A 388 5.58 -17.47 -2.98
N SER A 389 5.07 -18.66 -3.26
CA SER A 389 3.75 -19.13 -2.79
C SER A 389 3.78 -20.61 -2.38
N THR A 390 2.72 -21.07 -1.70
CA THR A 390 2.55 -22.48 -1.35
C THR A 390 2.43 -23.36 -2.59
N SER A 391 1.89 -22.84 -3.70
CA SER A 391 1.76 -23.60 -4.94
C SER A 391 3.14 -23.99 -5.49
N THR A 392 4.13 -23.10 -5.42
CA THR A 392 5.50 -23.43 -5.79
C THR A 392 6.14 -24.42 -4.83
N LEU A 393 5.93 -24.28 -3.52
CA LEU A 393 6.37 -25.28 -2.53
C LEU A 393 5.77 -26.67 -2.84
N LEU A 394 4.49 -26.74 -3.22
CA LEU A 394 3.84 -27.99 -3.59
C LEU A 394 4.45 -28.62 -4.84
N LEU A 395 4.83 -27.83 -5.85
CA LEU A 395 5.56 -28.35 -7.01
C LEU A 395 6.96 -28.83 -6.66
N GLU A 396 7.63 -28.18 -5.71
CA GLU A 396 8.93 -28.65 -5.24
C GLU A 396 8.83 -30.07 -4.64
N PHE A 397 7.76 -30.35 -3.89
CA PHE A 397 7.50 -31.68 -3.33
C PHE A 397 6.87 -32.66 -4.33
N CYS A 398 6.19 -32.15 -5.35
CA CYS A 398 5.52 -32.94 -6.38
C CYS A 398 5.73 -32.32 -7.77
N PRO A 399 6.91 -32.54 -8.40
CA PRO A 399 7.23 -31.93 -9.70
C PRO A 399 6.26 -32.30 -10.82
N ASN A 400 5.61 -33.47 -10.71
CA ASN A 400 4.64 -33.97 -11.69
C ASN A 400 3.19 -33.58 -11.37
N CYS A 401 2.93 -32.85 -10.27
CA CYS A 401 1.58 -32.42 -9.92
C CYS A 401 1.10 -31.34 -10.89
N LYS A 402 -0.07 -31.56 -11.49
CA LYS A 402 -0.76 -30.52 -12.27
C LYS A 402 -1.47 -29.57 -11.33
N ILE A 403 -0.84 -28.44 -11.00
CA ILE A 403 -1.52 -27.39 -10.25
C ILE A 403 -2.43 -26.62 -11.20
N PRO A 404 -3.75 -26.55 -10.93
CA PRO A 404 -4.64 -25.72 -11.73
C PRO A 404 -4.18 -24.26 -11.65
N TRP A 405 -3.97 -23.63 -12.80
CA TRP A 405 -3.39 -22.30 -12.92
C TRP A 405 -4.23 -21.18 -12.26
N ILE A 406 -5.57 -21.34 -12.23
CA ILE A 406 -6.50 -20.50 -11.44
C ILE A 406 -6.66 -21.02 -9.99
N GLY A 407 -6.36 -22.30 -9.75
CA GLY A 407 -7.19 -23.14 -8.88
C GLY A 407 -6.89 -23.15 -7.39
N LEU A 408 -6.09 -22.22 -6.86
CA LEU A 408 -6.01 -22.03 -5.41
C LEU A 408 -6.19 -20.57 -4.97
N SER A 409 -5.80 -19.58 -5.78
CA SER A 409 -5.81 -18.15 -5.38
C SER A 409 -7.23 -17.63 -5.07
N LEU A 410 -8.18 -17.84 -6.00
CA LEU A 410 -9.56 -17.35 -5.83
C LEU A 410 -10.32 -18.12 -4.75
N PRO A 411 -10.32 -19.48 -4.72
CA PRO A 411 -10.93 -20.22 -3.62
C PRO A 411 -10.34 -19.87 -2.26
N ALA A 412 -9.01 -19.71 -2.15
CA ALA A 412 -8.35 -19.31 -0.91
C ALA A 412 -8.77 -17.91 -0.46
N GLY A 413 -8.80 -16.94 -1.39
CA GLY A 413 -9.27 -15.59 -1.11
C GLY A 413 -10.72 -15.57 -0.65
N LEU A 414 -11.61 -16.28 -1.35
CA LEU A 414 -13.03 -16.39 -1.00
C LEU A 414 -13.20 -17.02 0.39
N LEU A 415 -12.50 -18.13 0.66
CA LEU A 415 -12.53 -18.80 1.95
C LEU A 415 -12.02 -17.87 3.07
N ALA A 416 -10.93 -17.14 2.84
CA ALA A 416 -10.38 -16.19 3.78
C ALA A 416 -11.37 -15.06 4.10
N VAL A 417 -12.02 -14.47 3.08
CA VAL A 417 -13.08 -13.46 3.27
C VAL A 417 -14.24 -14.02 4.09
N VAL A 418 -14.72 -15.22 3.76
CA VAL A 418 -15.87 -15.83 4.44
C VAL A 418 -15.54 -16.11 5.90
N ILE A 419 -14.39 -16.74 6.17
CA ILE A 419 -13.95 -17.08 7.54
C ILE A 419 -13.73 -15.80 8.35
N THR A 420 -12.96 -14.85 7.84
CA THR A 420 -12.64 -13.62 8.58
C THR A 420 -13.86 -12.72 8.73
N GLY A 421 -14.69 -12.62 7.70
CA GLY A 421 -15.97 -11.91 7.72
C GLY A 421 -16.93 -12.52 8.74
N TRP A 422 -17.04 -13.86 8.81
CA TRP A 422 -17.83 -14.53 9.85
C TRP A 422 -17.27 -14.31 11.25
N PHE A 423 -15.95 -14.39 11.41
CA PHE A 423 -15.28 -14.16 12.68
C PHE A 423 -15.50 -12.73 13.18
N PHE A 424 -15.42 -11.74 12.28
CA PHE A 424 -15.61 -10.32 12.60
C PHE A 424 -17.05 -9.82 12.42
N ARG A 425 -18.04 -10.66 12.08
CA ARG A 425 -19.43 -10.21 11.81
C ARG A 425 -20.09 -9.44 12.95
N LYS A 426 -19.69 -9.74 14.20
CA LYS A 426 -20.19 -9.04 15.40
C LYS A 426 -19.48 -7.71 15.67
N ARG A 427 -18.44 -7.38 14.88
CA ARG A 427 -17.60 -6.20 15.02
C ARG A 427 -17.75 -5.31 13.79
N ASN A 428 -18.50 -4.22 13.94
CA ASN A 428 -18.66 -3.23 12.88
C ASN A 428 -17.66 -2.06 13.03
N ASP A 429 -16.38 -2.38 13.29
CA ASP A 429 -15.31 -1.40 13.44
C ASP A 429 -14.36 -1.40 12.24
N PHE A 430 -13.81 -0.23 11.90
CA PHE A 430 -12.97 -0.05 10.72
C PHE A 430 -11.67 -0.88 10.76
N PRO A 431 -10.95 -1.00 11.90
CA PRO A 431 -9.81 -1.91 11.98
C PRO A 431 -10.17 -3.37 11.67
N SER A 432 -11.32 -3.87 12.16
CA SER A 432 -11.81 -5.20 11.79
C SER A 432 -12.05 -5.37 10.28
N PHE A 433 -12.57 -4.34 9.60
CA PHE A 433 -12.67 -4.34 8.13
C PHE A 433 -11.28 -4.45 7.49
N ILE A 434 -10.31 -3.65 7.92
CA ILE A 434 -8.95 -3.69 7.38
C ILE A 434 -8.29 -5.06 7.62
N TYR A 435 -8.48 -5.70 8.79
CA TYR A 435 -8.02 -7.07 9.03
C TYR A 435 -8.56 -8.06 7.99
N ILE A 436 -9.86 -8.02 7.68
CA ILE A 436 -10.47 -8.89 6.68
C ILE A 436 -9.80 -8.67 5.31
N VAL A 437 -9.63 -7.41 4.90
CA VAL A 437 -9.02 -7.06 3.62
C VAL A 437 -7.56 -7.55 3.55
N VAL A 438 -6.73 -7.25 4.57
CA VAL A 438 -5.31 -7.65 4.56
C VAL A 438 -5.16 -9.17 4.58
N ILE A 439 -5.92 -9.89 5.42
CA ILE A 439 -5.85 -11.36 5.47
C ILE A 439 -6.28 -11.96 4.14
N THR A 440 -7.36 -11.45 3.53
CA THR A 440 -7.82 -11.91 2.22
C THR A 440 -6.73 -11.74 1.16
N MET A 441 -6.15 -10.54 1.07
CA MET A 441 -5.10 -10.25 0.10
C MET A 441 -3.86 -11.12 0.32
N PHE A 442 -3.43 -11.27 1.57
CA PHE A 442 -2.31 -12.14 1.91
C PHE A 442 -2.62 -13.60 1.54
N SER A 443 -3.82 -14.11 1.85
CA SER A 443 -4.23 -15.47 1.48
C SER A 443 -4.23 -15.71 -0.03
N ILE A 444 -4.71 -14.74 -0.83
CA ILE A 444 -4.70 -14.85 -2.29
C ILE A 444 -3.28 -15.05 -2.82
N PHE A 445 -2.30 -14.29 -2.30
CA PHE A 445 -0.92 -14.35 -2.80
C PHE A 445 -0.12 -15.52 -2.21
N PHE A 446 -0.32 -15.80 -0.92
CA PHE A 446 0.38 -16.88 -0.23
C PHE A 446 -0.07 -18.26 -0.71
N LEU A 447 -1.38 -18.45 -0.88
CA LEU A 447 -1.97 -19.72 -1.32
C LEU A 447 -2.12 -19.84 -2.84
N GLY A 448 -1.92 -18.72 -3.56
CA GLY A 448 -2.17 -18.64 -4.98
C GLY A 448 -1.04 -19.10 -5.90
N SER A 449 -1.27 -18.92 -7.19
CA SER A 449 -0.35 -19.22 -8.28
C SER A 449 0.69 -18.12 -8.55
N LEU A 450 0.52 -16.94 -7.94
CA LEU A 450 1.29 -15.73 -8.23
C LEU A 450 1.55 -14.93 -6.94
N GLY A 451 2.59 -15.31 -6.19
CA GLY A 451 3.13 -14.53 -5.08
C GLY A 451 4.45 -13.88 -5.46
N LEU A 452 4.43 -12.70 -6.09
CA LEU A 452 5.60 -11.94 -6.52
C LEU A 452 5.83 -10.71 -5.65
N ILE A 453 6.93 -10.02 -5.89
CA ILE A 453 7.35 -8.85 -5.11
C ILE A 453 6.31 -7.73 -5.01
N GLY A 454 5.63 -7.39 -6.11
CA GLY A 454 4.60 -6.35 -6.11
C GLY A 454 3.45 -6.69 -5.16
N TYR A 455 3.03 -7.95 -5.12
CA TYR A 455 1.92 -8.41 -4.30
C TYR A 455 2.26 -8.40 -2.81
N TYR A 456 3.44 -8.88 -2.44
CA TYR A 456 3.89 -8.83 -1.05
C TYR A 456 4.29 -7.43 -0.59
N TYR A 457 4.74 -6.57 -1.49
CA TYR A 457 4.86 -5.13 -1.25
C TYR A 457 3.51 -4.49 -0.92
N LEU A 458 2.46 -4.77 -1.71
CA LEU A 458 1.12 -4.30 -1.40
C LEU A 458 0.67 -4.76 0.00
N VAL A 459 0.86 -6.05 0.33
CA VAL A 459 0.52 -6.58 1.67
C VAL A 459 1.32 -5.90 2.78
N SER A 460 2.60 -5.63 2.61
CA SER A 460 3.42 -4.96 3.64
C SER A 460 2.94 -3.53 3.91
N VAL A 461 2.56 -2.77 2.87
CA VAL A 461 1.97 -1.44 3.05
C VAL A 461 0.59 -1.53 3.71
N MET A 462 -0.22 -2.52 3.35
CA MET A 462 -1.51 -2.75 4.01
C MET A 462 -1.34 -3.13 5.49
N LEU A 463 -0.27 -3.84 5.86
CA LEU A 463 0.09 -4.08 7.26
C LEU A 463 0.45 -2.78 7.99
N LEU A 464 1.18 -1.85 7.37
CA LEU A 464 1.46 -0.54 7.97
C LEU A 464 0.17 0.26 8.21
N VAL A 465 -0.75 0.26 7.25
CA VAL A 465 -2.08 0.88 7.41
C VAL A 465 -2.84 0.22 8.56
N LEU A 466 -2.83 -1.11 8.63
CA LEU A 466 -3.48 -1.87 9.69
C LEU A 466 -2.89 -1.55 11.07
N ILE A 467 -1.56 -1.45 11.17
CA ILE A 467 -0.85 -1.02 12.39
C ILE A 467 -1.31 0.38 12.80
N ALA A 468 -1.38 1.32 11.85
CA ALA A 468 -1.78 2.70 12.11
C ALA A 468 -3.21 2.80 12.64
N VAL A 469 -4.15 1.99 12.15
CA VAL A 469 -5.57 2.07 12.56
C VAL A 469 -5.93 1.15 13.73
N SER A 470 -5.12 0.14 14.04
CA SER A 470 -5.39 -0.86 15.11
C SER A 470 -4.88 -0.44 16.49
N VAL A 471 -4.94 0.85 16.80
CA VAL A 471 -4.56 1.39 18.10
C VAL A 471 -5.69 1.19 19.11
N LYS A 472 -5.40 0.50 20.22
CA LYS A 472 -6.33 0.44 21.37
C LYS A 472 -6.05 1.61 22.30
N GLU A 473 -7.07 2.44 22.55
CA GLU A 473 -7.02 3.38 23.67
C GLU A 473 -7.06 2.60 24.98
N SER A 474 -5.96 2.62 25.75
CA SER A 474 -6.01 2.21 27.14
C SER A 474 -6.88 3.21 27.88
N ARG A 475 -8.17 2.89 28.07
CA ARG A 475 -8.97 3.52 29.12
C ARG A 475 -8.27 3.18 30.43
N ARG A 476 -7.42 4.07 30.93
CA ARG A 476 -7.05 4.07 32.34
C ARG A 476 -8.39 4.20 33.07
N TYR A 477 -8.84 3.11 33.67
CA TYR A 477 -9.67 3.22 34.86
C TYR A 477 -8.81 4.03 35.83
N ILE A 478 -9.10 5.33 35.92
CA ILE A 478 -8.78 6.08 37.11
C ILE A 478 -9.71 5.43 38.13
N SER A 479 -9.22 4.39 38.80
CA SER A 479 -9.74 4.01 40.10
C SER A 479 -9.52 5.25 40.95
N HIS A 480 -10.55 6.09 41.06
CA HIS A 480 -10.59 7.05 42.15
C HIS A 480 -10.48 6.20 43.42
N PRO A 481 -9.45 6.42 44.26
CA PRO A 481 -9.36 5.77 45.56
C PRO A 481 -10.59 6.10 46.41
#